data_AF-A5KRV0-F1
#
_entry.id   AF-A5KRV0-F1
#
_cell.length_a   1.000
_cell.length_b   1.000
_cell.length_c   1.000
_cell.angle_alpha   90.00
_cell.angle_beta   90.00
_cell.angle_gamma   90.00
#
_symmetry.space_group_name_H-M   'P 1'
#
loop_
_entity.id
_entity.type
_entity.pdbx_description
1 polymer ?
#
loop_
_entity_poly.entity_id
_entity_poly.type
_entity_poly.pdbx_seq_one_letter_code
_entity_poly.pdbx_strand_id
1 'polypeptide(L)'
;PNCGHQFEPNDAIREEVEKELRSKAADWQKKKNEEFQVRLDDEKRRMQQAMEETIRKSIASDFENKLRLLEQNNKDNEEKLKLSRQKELEFLQKEQILKNKEEELEITVQKKLQLEREKLSEELRKIEEQKGSARENEFQLRLKEMEKQLEDQKKLAEEMRRRAEQGSSQLAGEVQELALEEMLRSAFPFDTVLEVGKGIEGADCILVVNNNQGIECGKIIFESKRTKSFSNI
;
A
#
# COMPACT_ATOMS: atom_id res chain seq x y z
N PRO A 1 -167.70 -9.55 -9.81
CA PRO A 1 -167.29 -9.51 -8.39
C PRO A 1 -166.15 -10.52 -8.14
N ASN A 2 -164.95 -9.99 -7.81
CA ASN A 2 -163.84 -10.55 -7.03
C ASN A 2 -163.51 -12.05 -7.15
N CYS A 3 -162.27 -12.51 -7.31
CA CYS A 3 -160.95 -11.89 -7.20
C CYS A 3 -159.95 -13.05 -7.43
N GLY A 4 -158.78 -12.76 -8.02
CA GLY A 4 -157.55 -13.47 -7.68
C GLY A 4 -157.20 -14.71 -8.50
N HIS A 5 -157.14 -14.61 -9.82
CA HIS A 5 -156.29 -15.53 -10.58
C HIS A 5 -154.83 -15.04 -10.44
N GLN A 6 -154.14 -15.54 -9.41
CA GLN A 6 -152.68 -15.57 -9.45
C GLN A 6 -152.29 -16.69 -10.41
N PHE A 7 -151.94 -16.30 -11.63
CA PHE A 7 -151.22 -17.20 -12.52
C PHE A 7 -149.85 -17.45 -11.89
N GLU A 8 -149.66 -18.63 -11.30
CA GLU A 8 -148.32 -19.16 -11.11
C GLU A 8 -147.68 -19.25 -12.50
N PRO A 9 -146.43 -18.78 -12.68
CA PRO A 9 -145.74 -18.99 -13.94
C PRO A 9 -145.75 -20.48 -14.24
N ASN A 10 -146.37 -20.88 -15.36
CA ASN A 10 -146.30 -22.24 -15.92
C ASN A 10 -144.86 -22.74 -15.77
N ASP A 11 -144.64 -23.94 -15.25
CA ASP A 11 -143.30 -24.51 -15.02
C ASP A 11 -142.38 -24.39 -16.26
N ALA A 12 -142.94 -24.38 -17.47
CA ALA A 12 -142.26 -24.11 -18.73
C ALA A 12 -141.62 -22.71 -18.82
N ILE A 13 -142.26 -21.65 -18.31
CA ILE A 13 -141.72 -20.28 -18.29
C ILE A 13 -140.58 -20.18 -17.26
N ARG A 14 -140.69 -20.87 -16.12
CA ARG A 14 -139.62 -20.96 -15.12
C ARG A 14 -138.38 -21.67 -15.68
N GLU A 15 -138.57 -22.79 -16.37
CA GLU A 15 -137.47 -23.57 -16.96
C GLU A 15 -136.76 -22.81 -18.08
N GLU A 16 -137.49 -22.08 -18.92
CA GLU A 16 -136.93 -21.25 -19.99
C GLU A 16 -136.15 -20.03 -19.44
N VAL A 17 -136.68 -19.37 -18.40
CA VAL A 17 -135.98 -18.28 -17.69
C VAL A 17 -134.74 -18.81 -16.96
N GLU A 18 -134.79 -19.98 -16.33
CA GLU A 18 -133.62 -20.61 -15.72
C GLU A 18 -132.55 -20.96 -16.74
N LYS A 19 -132.94 -21.49 -17.90
CA LYS A 19 -132.02 -21.82 -19.00
C LYS A 19 -131.35 -20.58 -19.58
N GLU A 20 -132.11 -19.49 -19.78
CA GLU A 20 -131.55 -18.20 -20.19
C GLU A 20 -130.60 -17.61 -19.14
N LEU A 21 -130.95 -17.67 -17.86
CA LEU A 21 -130.10 -17.18 -16.78
C LEU A 21 -128.81 -18.00 -16.68
N ARG A 22 -128.88 -19.32 -16.85
CA ARG A 22 -127.69 -20.19 -16.93
C ARG A 22 -126.82 -19.88 -18.15
N SER A 23 -127.42 -19.65 -19.32
CA SER A 23 -126.68 -19.24 -20.52
C SER A 23 -126.00 -17.89 -20.32
N LYS A 24 -126.73 -16.88 -19.82
CA LYS A 24 -126.19 -15.54 -19.52
C LYS A 24 -125.08 -15.59 -18.47
N ALA A 25 -125.22 -16.43 -17.44
CA ALA A 25 -124.18 -16.65 -16.43
C ALA A 25 -122.94 -17.34 -17.02
N ALA A 26 -123.11 -18.36 -17.88
CA ALA A 26 -122.01 -19.03 -18.56
C ALA A 26 -121.27 -18.10 -19.53
N ASP A 27 -122.00 -17.29 -20.31
CA ASP A 27 -121.42 -16.30 -21.22
C ASP A 27 -120.71 -15.19 -20.46
N TRP A 28 -121.28 -14.73 -19.34
CA TRP A 28 -120.63 -13.76 -18.45
C TRP A 28 -119.35 -14.32 -17.83
N GLN A 29 -119.39 -15.57 -17.36
CA GLN A 29 -118.21 -16.26 -16.81
C GLN A 29 -117.13 -16.46 -17.87
N LYS A 30 -117.51 -16.84 -19.10
CA LYS A 30 -116.58 -16.97 -20.22
C LYS A 30 -115.93 -15.64 -20.56
N LYS A 31 -116.73 -14.58 -20.71
CA LYS A 31 -116.24 -13.22 -20.98
C LYS A 31 -115.32 -12.71 -19.86
N LYS A 32 -115.66 -12.97 -18.59
CA LYS A 32 -114.81 -12.59 -17.45
C LYS A 32 -113.50 -13.38 -17.42
N ASN A 33 -113.53 -14.67 -17.75
CA ASN A 33 -112.32 -15.46 -17.90
C ASN A 33 -111.44 -14.96 -19.04
N GLU A 34 -112.02 -14.63 -20.20
CA GLU A 34 -111.29 -14.03 -21.33
C GLU A 34 -110.68 -12.68 -20.96
N GLU A 35 -111.44 -11.78 -20.33
CA GLU A 35 -110.94 -10.50 -19.82
C GLU A 35 -109.79 -10.68 -18.81
N PHE A 36 -109.90 -11.68 -17.93
CA PHE A 36 -108.87 -12.00 -16.95
C PHE A 36 -107.60 -12.57 -17.61
N GLN A 37 -107.73 -13.46 -18.59
CA GLN A 37 -106.58 -14.00 -19.32
C GLN A 37 -105.84 -12.90 -20.11
N VAL A 38 -106.57 -12.00 -20.76
CA VAL A 38 -105.96 -10.85 -21.47
C VAL A 38 -105.19 -9.95 -20.49
N ARG A 39 -105.75 -9.69 -19.29
CA ARG A 39 -105.04 -8.91 -18.25
C ARG A 39 -103.79 -9.63 -17.73
N LEU A 40 -103.88 -10.92 -17.47
CA LEU A 40 -102.73 -11.73 -17.05
C LEU A 40 -101.62 -11.73 -18.09
N ASP A 41 -101.96 -11.86 -19.38
CA ASP A 41 -100.97 -11.85 -20.45
C ASP A 41 -100.34 -10.46 -20.64
N ASP A 42 -101.11 -9.38 -20.47
CA ASP A 42 -100.57 -8.01 -20.47
C ASP A 42 -99.63 -7.77 -19.29
N GLU A 43 -100.00 -8.19 -18.07
CA GLU A 43 -99.12 -8.11 -16.90
C GLU A 43 -97.84 -8.93 -17.06
N LYS A 44 -97.93 -10.16 -17.59
CA LYS A 44 -96.76 -10.99 -17.90
C LYS A 44 -95.84 -10.31 -18.91
N ARG A 45 -96.39 -9.72 -19.98
CA ARG A 45 -95.61 -8.98 -20.98
C ARG A 45 -94.92 -7.76 -20.37
N ARG A 46 -95.62 -6.97 -19.55
CA ARG A 46 -95.02 -5.83 -18.85
C ARG A 46 -93.91 -6.27 -17.89
N MET A 47 -94.13 -7.35 -17.15
CA MET A 47 -93.13 -7.91 -16.24
C MET A 47 -91.89 -8.41 -17.00
N GLN A 48 -92.07 -9.11 -18.13
CA GLN A 48 -90.98 -9.55 -19.00
C GLN A 48 -90.19 -8.37 -19.55
N GLN A 49 -90.86 -7.32 -20.07
CA GLN A 49 -90.22 -6.12 -20.58
C GLN A 49 -89.43 -5.37 -19.50
N ALA A 50 -90.02 -5.20 -18.32
CA ALA A 50 -89.34 -4.56 -17.20
C ALA A 50 -88.10 -5.36 -16.76
N MET A 51 -88.21 -6.68 -16.69
CA MET A 51 -87.09 -7.56 -16.36
C MET A 51 -85.97 -7.50 -17.42
N GLU A 52 -86.32 -7.54 -18.71
CA GLU A 52 -85.36 -7.40 -19.80
C GLU A 52 -84.64 -6.04 -19.75
N GLU A 53 -85.36 -4.96 -19.45
CA GLU A 53 -84.77 -3.63 -19.32
C GLU A 53 -83.82 -3.55 -18.13
N THR A 54 -84.20 -4.10 -16.97
CA THR A 54 -83.34 -4.17 -15.79
C THR A 54 -82.08 -5.00 -16.07
N ILE A 55 -82.22 -6.17 -16.70
CA ILE A 55 -81.08 -7.01 -17.07
C ILE A 55 -80.15 -6.28 -18.04
N ARG A 56 -80.69 -5.63 -19.09
CA ARG A 56 -79.88 -4.86 -20.04
C ARG A 56 -79.13 -3.72 -19.36
N LYS A 57 -79.77 -2.98 -18.45
CA LYS A 57 -79.12 -1.91 -17.69
C LYS A 57 -78.03 -2.44 -16.76
N SER A 58 -78.28 -3.54 -16.06
CA SER A 58 -77.28 -4.19 -15.20
C SER A 58 -76.07 -4.64 -16.01
N ILE A 59 -76.30 -5.35 -17.12
CA ILE A 59 -75.24 -5.83 -18.00
C ILE A 59 -74.42 -4.66 -18.57
N ALA A 60 -75.08 -3.61 -19.05
CA ALA A 60 -74.40 -2.43 -19.57
C ALA A 60 -73.51 -1.76 -18.50
N SER A 61 -74.04 -1.60 -17.28
CA SER A 61 -73.29 -1.02 -16.16
C SER A 61 -72.10 -1.88 -15.75
N ASP A 62 -72.26 -3.21 -15.67
CA ASP A 62 -71.19 -4.14 -15.34
C ASP A 62 -70.07 -4.12 -16.41
N PHE A 63 -70.45 -4.07 -17.68
CA PHE A 63 -69.48 -3.95 -18.78
C PHE A 63 -68.74 -2.61 -18.76
N GLU A 64 -69.44 -1.50 -18.53
CA GLU A 64 -68.82 -0.18 -18.41
C GLU A 64 -67.82 -0.14 -17.25
N ASN A 65 -68.20 -0.68 -16.09
CA ASN A 65 -67.31 -0.78 -14.93
C ASN A 65 -66.08 -1.64 -15.24
N LYS A 66 -66.27 -2.80 -15.91
CA LYS A 66 -65.17 -3.68 -16.28
C LYS A 66 -64.24 -3.03 -17.29
N LEU A 67 -64.77 -2.33 -18.30
CA LEU A 67 -63.96 -1.60 -19.28
C LEU A 67 -63.15 -0.51 -18.60
N ARG A 68 -63.77 0.28 -17.72
CA ARG A 68 -63.08 1.32 -16.96
C ARG A 68 -61.94 0.77 -16.10
N LEU A 69 -62.16 -0.36 -15.42
CA LEU A 69 -61.12 -1.02 -14.61
C LEU A 69 -59.98 -1.55 -15.48
N LEU A 70 -60.29 -2.13 -16.64
CA LEU A 70 -59.28 -2.61 -17.58
C LEU A 70 -58.45 -1.46 -18.15
N GLU A 71 -59.08 -0.36 -18.53
CA GLU A 71 -58.38 0.85 -18.99
C GLU A 71 -57.47 1.44 -17.92
N GLN A 72 -57.97 1.52 -16.67
CA GLN A 72 -57.16 2.02 -15.55
C GLN A 72 -55.98 1.10 -15.27
N ASN A 73 -56.19 -0.22 -15.23
CA ASN A 73 -55.11 -1.19 -15.05
C ASN A 73 -54.07 -1.11 -16.17
N ASN A 74 -54.51 -0.89 -17.42
CA ASN A 74 -53.58 -0.77 -18.54
C ASN A 74 -52.73 0.50 -18.42
N LYS A 75 -53.34 1.63 -18.06
CA LYS A 75 -52.62 2.89 -17.78
C LYS A 75 -51.61 2.73 -16.65
N ASP A 76 -52.02 2.14 -15.52
CA ASP A 76 -51.14 1.91 -14.37
C ASP A 76 -49.96 0.99 -14.74
N ASN A 77 -50.21 -0.04 -15.57
CA ASN A 77 -49.17 -0.93 -16.06
C ASN A 77 -48.20 -0.23 -17.03
N GLU A 78 -48.70 0.61 -17.93
CA GLU A 78 -47.87 1.41 -18.83
C GLU A 78 -46.98 2.39 -18.05
N GLU A 79 -47.52 3.05 -17.02
CA GLU A 79 -46.74 3.93 -16.14
C GLU A 79 -45.67 3.18 -15.36
N LYS A 80 -46.02 2.02 -14.77
CA LYS A 80 -45.05 1.15 -14.09
C LYS A 80 -43.95 0.67 -15.03
N LEU A 81 -44.31 0.29 -16.26
CA LEU A 81 -43.35 -0.16 -17.27
C LEU A 81 -42.40 0.98 -17.66
N LYS A 82 -42.93 2.20 -17.86
CA LYS A 82 -42.12 3.38 -18.14
C LYS A 82 -41.15 3.70 -16.99
N LEU A 83 -41.63 3.66 -15.76
CA LEU A 83 -40.80 3.90 -14.57
C LEU A 83 -39.71 2.83 -14.43
N SER A 84 -40.04 1.57 -14.68
CA SER A 84 -39.06 0.47 -14.65
C SER A 84 -37.97 0.64 -15.70
N ARG A 85 -38.35 0.97 -16.94
CA ARG A 85 -37.40 1.25 -18.03
C ARG A 85 -36.50 2.44 -17.72
N GLN A 86 -37.05 3.50 -17.11
CA GLN A 86 -36.25 4.66 -16.71
C GLN A 86 -35.24 4.29 -15.62
N LYS A 87 -35.66 3.54 -14.59
CA LYS A 87 -34.76 3.06 -13.54
C LYS A 87 -33.66 2.15 -14.08
N GLU A 88 -33.99 1.27 -15.02
CA GLU A 88 -33.02 0.41 -15.70
C GLU A 88 -31.99 1.22 -16.49
N LEU A 89 -32.44 2.23 -17.24
CA LEU A 89 -31.56 3.14 -17.96
C LEU A 89 -30.64 3.93 -17.01
N GLU A 90 -31.18 4.48 -15.93
CA GLU A 90 -30.41 5.20 -14.92
C GLU A 90 -29.39 4.29 -14.22
N PHE A 91 -29.76 3.03 -13.97
CA PHE A 91 -28.86 2.03 -13.41
C PHE A 91 -27.69 1.74 -14.35
N LEU A 92 -27.97 1.43 -15.63
CA LEU A 92 -26.95 1.16 -16.64
C LEU A 92 -26.01 2.36 -16.86
N GLN A 93 -26.55 3.59 -16.84
CA GLN A 93 -25.73 4.80 -16.92
C GLN A 93 -24.82 4.95 -15.71
N LYS A 94 -25.33 4.71 -14.50
CA LYS A 94 -24.51 4.75 -13.27
C LYS A 94 -23.43 3.68 -13.28
N GLU A 95 -23.76 2.47 -13.71
CA GLU A 95 -22.81 1.37 -13.84
C GLU A 95 -21.67 1.75 -14.80
N GLN A 96 -21.99 2.30 -15.98
CA GLN A 96 -20.97 2.76 -16.93
C GLN A 96 -20.09 3.88 -16.36
N ILE A 97 -20.68 4.85 -15.65
CA ILE A 97 -19.93 5.94 -15.00
C ILE A 97 -18.99 5.38 -13.93
N LEU A 98 -19.46 4.44 -13.11
CA LEU A 98 -18.63 3.81 -12.07
C LEU A 98 -17.47 3.04 -12.69
N LYS A 99 -17.73 2.26 -13.75
CA LYS A 99 -16.68 1.53 -14.47
C LYS A 99 -15.62 2.48 -15.05
N ASN A 100 -16.05 3.56 -15.71
CA ASN A 100 -15.12 4.56 -16.24
C ASN A 100 -14.28 5.21 -15.12
N LYS A 101 -14.89 5.51 -13.97
CA LYS A 101 -14.19 6.05 -12.80
C LYS A 101 -13.19 5.07 -12.21
N GLU A 102 -13.52 3.79 -12.15
CA GLU A 102 -12.60 2.73 -11.71
C GLU A 102 -11.38 2.64 -12.64
N GLU A 103 -11.60 2.61 -13.95
CA GLU A 103 -10.53 2.61 -14.95
C GLU A 103 -9.65 3.88 -14.85
N GLU A 104 -10.25 5.06 -14.69
CA GLU A 104 -9.54 6.32 -14.53
C GLU A 104 -8.72 6.37 -13.22
N LEU A 105 -9.29 5.85 -12.12
CA LEU A 105 -8.60 5.73 -10.84
C LEU A 105 -7.41 4.76 -10.94
N GLU A 106 -7.58 3.62 -11.61
CA GLU A 106 -6.51 2.65 -11.81
C GLU A 106 -5.35 3.27 -12.60
N ILE A 107 -5.64 3.96 -13.70
CA ILE A 107 -4.63 4.68 -14.49
C ILE A 107 -3.93 5.75 -13.63
N THR A 108 -4.68 6.49 -12.83
CA THR A 108 -4.13 7.54 -11.97
C THR A 108 -3.20 6.96 -10.91
N VAL A 109 -3.57 5.83 -10.30
CA VAL A 109 -2.76 5.11 -9.32
C VAL A 109 -1.49 4.56 -9.99
N GLN A 110 -1.59 3.94 -11.17
CA GLN A 110 -0.43 3.45 -11.91
C GLN A 110 0.54 4.59 -12.25
N LYS A 111 0.04 5.74 -12.72
CA LYS A 111 0.87 6.93 -12.97
C LYS A 111 1.57 7.43 -11.71
N LYS A 112 0.86 7.52 -10.58
CA LYS A 112 1.46 7.92 -9.31
C LYS A 112 2.53 6.94 -8.85
N LEU A 113 2.27 5.64 -8.94
CA LEU A 113 3.26 4.61 -8.60
C LEU A 113 4.49 4.68 -9.50
N GLN A 114 4.33 4.94 -10.79
CA GLN A 114 5.44 5.11 -11.71
C GLN A 114 6.30 6.33 -11.34
N LEU A 115 5.67 7.47 -11.06
CA LEU A 115 6.37 8.69 -10.61
C LEU A 115 7.11 8.47 -9.28
N GLU A 116 6.48 7.80 -8.31
CA GLU A 116 7.13 7.49 -7.02
C GLU A 116 8.28 6.49 -7.19
N ARG A 117 8.16 5.52 -8.11
CA ARG A 117 9.27 4.62 -8.46
C ARG A 117 10.46 5.36 -9.08
N GLU A 118 10.18 6.32 -9.97
CA GLU A 118 11.22 7.15 -10.58
C GLU A 118 11.93 8.01 -9.53
N LYS A 119 11.17 8.68 -8.65
CA LYS A 119 11.74 9.43 -7.52
C LYS A 119 12.60 8.54 -6.61
N LEU A 120 12.09 7.37 -6.22
CA LEU A 120 12.83 6.44 -5.38
C LEU A 120 14.11 5.95 -6.08
N SER A 121 14.04 5.69 -7.39
CA SER A 121 15.23 5.31 -8.16
C SER A 121 16.26 6.43 -8.22
N GLU A 122 15.84 7.69 -8.34
CA GLU A 122 16.75 8.85 -8.31
C GLU A 122 17.36 9.05 -6.93
N GLU A 123 16.58 8.90 -5.86
CA GLU A 123 17.08 8.97 -4.48
C GLU A 123 18.09 7.87 -4.19
N LEU A 124 17.81 6.62 -4.60
CA LEU A 124 18.74 5.51 -4.46
C LEU A 124 20.05 5.77 -5.20
N ARG A 125 20.01 6.29 -6.43
CA ARG A 125 21.22 6.67 -7.17
C ARG A 125 22.03 7.74 -6.43
N LYS A 126 21.37 8.78 -5.89
CA LYS A 126 22.04 9.83 -5.11
C LYS A 126 22.69 9.26 -3.84
N ILE A 127 22.01 8.36 -3.13
CA ILE A 127 22.54 7.71 -1.94
C ILE A 127 23.74 6.81 -2.28
N GLU A 128 23.66 6.04 -3.36
CA GLU A 128 24.78 5.20 -3.83
C GLU A 128 25.99 6.04 -4.23
N GLU A 129 25.78 7.13 -4.96
CA GLU A 129 26.85 8.06 -5.37
C GLU A 129 27.49 8.75 -4.15
N GLN A 130 26.68 9.23 -3.21
CA GLN A 130 27.17 9.79 -1.94
C GLN A 130 27.96 8.77 -1.13
N LYS A 131 27.49 7.52 -1.05
CA LYS A 131 28.18 6.44 -0.33
C LYS A 131 29.47 6.02 -1.03
N GLY A 132 29.50 6.03 -2.36
CA GLY A 132 30.68 5.79 -3.17
C GLY A 132 31.73 6.88 -2.95
N SER A 133 31.33 8.14 -3.05
CA SER A 133 32.19 9.31 -2.79
C SER A 133 32.73 9.32 -1.36
N ALA A 134 31.89 9.03 -0.37
CA ALA A 134 32.31 8.93 1.03
C ALA A 134 33.37 7.84 1.24
N ARG A 135 33.18 6.64 0.63
CA ARG A 135 34.19 5.56 0.69
C ARG A 135 35.49 5.94 -0.01
N GLU A 136 35.42 6.55 -1.18
CA GLU A 136 36.61 6.98 -1.91
C GLU A 136 37.38 8.02 -1.07
N ASN A 137 36.69 9.00 -0.50
CA ASN A 137 37.31 9.98 0.39
C ASN A 137 37.93 9.33 1.64
N GLU A 138 37.24 8.38 2.27
CA GLU A 138 37.77 7.64 3.42
C GLU A 138 39.03 6.83 3.03
N PHE A 139 38.99 6.15 1.88
CA PHE A 139 40.13 5.38 1.36
C PHE A 139 41.32 6.28 1.02
N GLN A 140 41.08 7.42 0.37
CA GLN A 140 42.09 8.44 0.06
C GLN A 140 42.73 9.02 1.32
N LEU A 141 41.94 9.31 2.36
CA LEU A 141 42.45 9.76 3.65
C LEU A 141 43.33 8.70 4.31
N ARG A 142 42.89 7.44 4.30
CA ARG A 142 43.64 6.32 4.87
C ARG A 142 44.94 6.04 4.12
N LEU A 143 44.93 6.16 2.79
CA LEU A 143 46.15 6.08 1.97
C LEU A 143 47.13 7.18 2.35
N LYS A 144 46.69 8.44 2.41
CA LYS A 144 47.56 9.57 2.82
C LYS A 144 48.10 9.40 4.24
N GLU A 145 47.29 8.88 5.15
CA GLU A 145 47.74 8.57 6.51
C GLU A 145 48.83 7.50 6.52
N MET A 146 48.65 6.40 5.76
CA MET A 146 49.65 5.35 5.63
C MET A 146 50.93 5.83 4.92
N GLU A 147 50.81 6.66 3.88
CA GLU A 147 51.96 7.29 3.20
C GLU A 147 52.77 8.13 4.18
N LYS A 148 52.09 8.97 4.97
CA LYS A 148 52.75 9.77 6.01
C LYS A 148 53.43 8.90 7.07
N GLN A 149 52.75 7.86 7.56
CA GLN A 149 53.33 6.90 8.51
C GLN A 149 54.58 6.22 7.93
N LEU A 150 54.55 5.80 6.66
CA LEU A 150 55.69 5.21 5.98
C LEU A 150 56.86 6.19 5.85
N GLU A 151 56.57 7.46 5.55
CA GLU A 151 57.59 8.48 5.44
C GLU A 151 58.24 8.80 6.81
N ASP A 152 57.43 8.92 7.85
CA ASP A 152 57.91 9.12 9.23
C ASP A 152 58.74 7.92 9.71
N GLN A 153 58.31 6.69 9.41
CA GLN A 153 59.08 5.46 9.69
C GLN A 153 60.41 5.39 8.93
N LYS A 154 60.43 5.81 7.65
CA LYS A 154 61.68 5.89 6.87
C LYS A 154 62.66 6.88 7.48
N LYS A 155 62.19 8.08 7.86
CA LYS A 155 63.02 9.09 8.53
C LYS A 155 63.58 8.56 9.85
N LEU A 156 62.76 7.92 10.66
CA LEU A 156 63.19 7.31 11.93
C LEU A 156 64.23 6.21 11.70
N ALA A 157 64.02 5.34 10.70
CA ALA A 157 64.96 4.28 10.36
C ALA A 157 66.31 4.83 9.88
N GLU A 158 66.30 5.92 9.09
CA GLU A 158 67.51 6.59 8.62
C GLU A 158 68.27 7.27 9.77
N GLU A 159 67.56 7.93 10.69
CA GLU A 159 68.16 8.48 11.92
C GLU A 159 68.76 7.40 12.82
N MET A 160 68.04 6.29 13.03
CA MET A 160 68.55 5.16 13.82
C MET A 160 69.80 4.55 13.18
N ARG A 161 69.79 4.38 11.85
CA ARG A 161 70.96 3.91 11.11
C ARG A 161 72.15 4.85 11.29
N ARG A 162 71.94 6.15 11.15
CA ARG A 162 73.00 7.16 11.34
C ARG A 162 73.56 7.15 12.76
N ARG A 163 72.71 7.01 13.78
CA ARG A 163 73.13 6.88 15.19
C ARG A 163 73.91 5.57 15.43
N ALA A 164 73.47 4.46 14.85
CA ALA A 164 74.18 3.18 14.95
C ALA A 164 75.56 3.24 14.27
N GLU A 165 75.67 3.87 13.10
CA GLU A 165 76.94 4.09 12.39
C GLU A 165 77.90 5.00 13.21
N GLN A 166 77.37 6.05 13.85
CA GLN A 166 78.15 6.90 14.76
C GLN A 166 78.61 6.15 16.03
N GLY A 167 77.71 5.38 16.65
CA GLY A 167 78.04 4.56 17.82
C GLY A 167 79.09 3.49 17.51
N SER A 168 79.00 2.84 16.34
CA SER A 168 79.99 1.85 15.90
C SER A 168 81.39 2.45 15.71
N SER A 169 81.48 3.71 15.32
CA SER A 169 82.78 4.39 15.13
C SER A 169 83.44 4.74 16.47
N GLN A 170 82.65 5.16 17.47
CA GLN A 170 83.16 5.38 18.83
C GLN A 170 83.59 4.06 19.48
N LEU A 171 82.75 3.02 19.38
CA LEU A 171 83.05 1.70 19.94
C LEU A 171 84.31 1.09 19.31
N ALA A 172 84.52 1.29 18.01
CA ALA A 172 85.73 0.84 17.32
C ALA A 172 87.00 1.55 17.85
N GLY A 173 86.91 2.85 18.16
CA GLY A 173 88.02 3.60 18.78
C GLY A 173 88.35 3.09 20.18
N GLU A 174 87.34 2.90 21.03
CA GLU A 174 87.53 2.37 22.39
C GLU A 174 88.11 0.95 22.39
N VAL A 175 87.68 0.08 21.46
CA VAL A 175 88.26 -1.27 21.31
C VAL A 175 89.72 -1.21 20.85
N GLN A 176 90.08 -0.28 19.98
CA GLN A 176 91.45 -0.11 19.51
C GLN A 176 92.38 0.40 20.62
N GLU A 177 91.90 1.30 21.47
CA GLU A 177 92.62 1.79 22.65
C GLU A 177 92.85 0.66 23.67
N LEU A 178 91.81 -0.11 24.00
CA LEU A 178 91.91 -1.27 24.90
C LEU A 178 92.89 -2.34 24.37
N ALA A 179 92.85 -2.65 23.07
CA ALA A 179 93.77 -3.62 22.47
C ALA A 179 95.23 -3.16 22.51
N LEU A 180 95.49 -1.85 22.38
CA LEU A 180 96.82 -1.27 22.51
C LEU A 180 97.34 -1.38 23.95
N GLU A 181 96.50 -1.09 24.94
CA GLU A 181 96.87 -1.25 26.35
C GLU A 181 97.23 -2.69 26.69
N GLU A 182 96.40 -3.65 26.27
CA GLU A 182 96.64 -5.07 26.52
C GLU A 182 97.94 -5.55 25.87
N MET A 183 98.20 -5.10 24.62
CA MET A 183 99.46 -5.38 23.93
C MET A 183 100.67 -4.83 24.69
N LEU A 184 100.60 -3.58 25.15
CA LEU A 184 101.70 -2.94 25.90
C LEU A 184 101.94 -3.62 27.25
N ARG A 185 100.87 -3.96 28.00
CA ARG A 185 100.98 -4.70 29.27
C ARG A 185 101.59 -6.09 29.07
N SER A 186 101.24 -6.78 27.98
CA SER A 186 101.80 -8.10 27.66
C SER A 186 103.27 -8.02 27.21
N ALA A 187 103.65 -6.99 26.46
CA ALA A 187 105.01 -6.84 25.94
C ALA A 187 106.00 -6.32 26.99
N PHE A 188 105.54 -5.51 27.94
CA PHE A 188 106.37 -4.86 28.96
C PHE A 188 105.81 -5.09 30.39
N PRO A 189 105.99 -6.31 30.96
CA PRO A 189 105.37 -6.66 32.25
C PRO A 189 105.91 -5.92 33.47
N PHE A 190 107.12 -5.35 33.37
CA PHE A 190 107.79 -4.62 34.45
C PHE A 190 107.55 -3.10 34.39
N ASP A 191 106.93 -2.63 33.32
CA ASP A 191 106.60 -1.24 33.08
C ASP A 191 105.14 -0.95 33.45
N THR A 192 104.82 0.30 33.76
CA THR A 192 103.47 0.69 34.19
C THR A 192 102.74 1.39 33.04
N VAL A 193 101.63 0.80 32.58
CA VAL A 193 100.75 1.43 31.58
C VAL A 193 99.66 2.25 32.28
N LEU A 194 99.62 3.56 31.97
CA LEU A 194 98.63 4.52 32.44
C LEU A 194 97.70 4.93 31.30
N GLU A 195 96.40 4.88 31.55
CA GLU A 195 95.33 5.37 30.66
C GLU A 195 95.29 6.90 30.69
N VAL A 196 95.10 7.54 29.54
CA VAL A 196 94.87 8.99 29.44
C VAL A 196 93.37 9.26 29.42
N GLY A 197 92.88 10.09 30.34
CA GLY A 197 91.45 10.37 30.47
C GLY A 197 90.83 11.03 29.22
N LYS A 198 89.57 10.66 28.91
CA LYS A 198 88.82 11.17 27.76
C LYS A 198 88.80 12.71 27.73
N GLY A 199 89.38 13.30 26.66
CA GLY A 199 89.35 14.75 26.40
C GLY A 199 90.71 15.47 26.33
N ILE A 200 91.83 14.75 26.48
CA ILE A 200 93.19 15.29 26.30
C ILE A 200 93.68 14.91 24.89
N GLU A 201 94.08 15.90 24.09
CA GLU A 201 94.59 15.68 22.73
C GLU A 201 96.05 15.16 22.75
N GLY A 202 96.35 14.15 21.92
CA GLY A 202 97.72 13.76 21.56
C GLY A 202 98.28 12.49 22.23
N ALA A 203 97.52 11.79 23.08
CA ALA A 203 97.97 10.55 23.71
C ALA A 203 96.80 9.62 24.01
N ASP A 204 96.87 8.36 23.56
CA ASP A 204 95.90 7.32 23.93
C ASP A 204 96.39 6.55 25.17
N CYS A 205 97.68 6.18 25.24
CA CYS A 205 98.26 5.48 26.40
C CYS A 205 99.65 6.03 26.75
N ILE A 206 100.02 6.00 28.03
CA ILE A 206 101.37 6.37 28.49
C ILE A 206 102.02 5.14 29.14
N LEU A 207 103.13 4.69 28.58
CA LEU A 207 103.98 3.66 29.16
C LEU A 207 105.06 4.33 30.00
N VAL A 208 105.05 4.07 31.30
CA VAL A 208 106.09 4.49 32.24
C VAL A 208 107.11 3.37 32.35
N VAL A 209 108.31 3.61 31.82
CA VAL A 209 109.39 2.64 31.75
C VAL A 209 110.14 2.63 33.08
N ASN A 210 110.24 1.46 33.71
CA ASN A 210 110.90 1.27 34.99
C ASN A 210 112.22 0.51 34.79
N ASN A 211 113.24 0.83 35.58
CA ASN A 211 114.44 -0.02 35.62
C ASN A 211 114.21 -1.29 36.45
N ASN A 212 115.20 -2.18 36.48
CA ASN A 212 115.17 -3.43 37.25
C ASN A 212 114.97 -3.24 38.78
N GLN A 213 115.02 -2.02 39.30
CA GLN A 213 114.74 -1.67 40.69
C GLN A 213 113.34 -1.07 40.90
N GLY A 214 112.52 -0.98 39.83
CA GLY A 214 111.17 -0.40 39.87
C GLY A 214 111.16 1.13 39.89
N ILE A 215 112.29 1.79 39.60
CA ILE A 215 112.38 3.25 39.57
C ILE A 215 112.08 3.73 38.14
N GLU A 216 111.18 4.70 38.03
CA GLU A 216 110.79 5.34 36.78
C GLU A 216 112.00 6.00 36.09
N CYS A 217 112.27 5.58 34.85
CA CYS A 217 113.40 6.04 34.05
C CYS A 217 112.98 6.90 32.85
N GLY A 218 111.71 6.83 32.45
CA GLY A 218 111.19 7.61 31.35
C GLY A 218 109.73 7.28 31.05
N LYS A 219 109.11 8.09 30.18
CA LYS A 219 107.74 7.87 29.71
C LYS A 219 107.72 7.83 28.19
N ILE A 220 106.99 6.87 27.63
CA ILE A 220 106.71 6.75 26.21
C ILE A 220 105.21 6.96 26.01
N ILE A 221 104.86 7.86 25.11
CA ILE A 221 103.48 8.20 24.79
C ILE A 221 103.10 7.48 23.50
N PHE A 222 101.98 6.76 23.53
CA PHE A 222 101.44 6.06 22.38
C PHE A 222 100.14 6.74 21.92
N GLU A 223 100.04 6.94 20.61
CA GLU A 223 98.83 7.39 19.92
C GLU A 223 98.50 6.37 18.82
N SER A 224 97.32 5.77 18.91
CA SER A 224 96.78 4.73 18.02
C SER A 224 96.09 5.30 16.78
N LYS A 225 95.84 6.62 16.76
CA LYS A 225 95.17 7.33 15.66
C LYS A 225 96.21 7.85 14.66
N ARG A 226 95.94 7.69 13.36
CA ARG A 226 96.71 8.37 12.29
C ARG A 226 96.30 9.85 12.24
N THR A 227 96.83 10.66 13.15
CA THR A 227 96.74 12.12 13.09
C THR A 227 98.01 12.70 12.45
N LYS A 228 97.87 13.74 11.63
CA LYS A 228 98.98 14.42 10.93
C LYS A 228 99.75 15.40 11.84
N SER A 229 99.66 15.24 13.16
CA SER A 229 99.99 16.30 14.11
C SER A 229 100.97 15.86 15.20
N PHE A 230 102.00 15.09 14.86
CA PHE A 230 103.24 15.09 15.65
C PHE A 230 104.10 16.29 15.24
N SER A 231 103.63 17.50 15.58
CA SER A 231 104.40 18.73 15.42
C SER A 231 104.98 19.13 16.77
N ASN A 232 106.17 18.62 17.06
CA ASN A 232 107.16 19.06 18.05
C ASN A 232 106.75 19.16 19.53
N ILE A 233 107.43 18.34 20.34
CA ILE A 233 107.91 18.72 21.67
C ILE A 233 108.83 19.94 21.55
#